data_AF-A0A0C9M5A2-F1
#
_entry.id   AF-A0A0C9M5A2-F1
#
_cell.length_a   1.000
_cell.length_b   1.000
_cell.length_c   1.000
_cell.angle_alpha   90.00
_cell.angle_beta   90.00
_cell.angle_gamma   90.00
#
_symmetry.space_group_name_H-M   'P 1'
#
loop_
_entity.id
_entity.type
_entity.pdbx_description
1 polymer ?
#
loop_
_entity_poly.entity_id
_entity_poly.type
_entity_poly.pdbx_seq_one_letter_code
_entity_poly.pdbx_strand_id
1 'polypeptide(L)'
;MSKTSSKHTKRQSKPKDVLEQLRKLAKKHKKSKDTSSEKAASCNAMTPMTKDEYERKRSTITTEYDAQTGRMRRKRATGEILETIVTKEQHLKINQMSTWMDGLSYQRQVIKK
;
A
#
# COMPACT_ATOMS: atom_id res chain seq x y z
N MET A 1 79.61 -28.16 -43.74
CA MET A 1 78.28 -28.64 -43.30
C MET A 1 77.65 -27.60 -42.40
N SER A 2 76.49 -27.12 -42.81
CA SER A 2 75.60 -26.15 -42.15
C SER A 2 75.03 -26.65 -40.83
N LYS A 3 74.76 -25.74 -39.88
CA LYS A 3 73.41 -25.56 -39.28
C LYS A 3 73.34 -24.30 -38.42
N THR A 4 72.29 -23.54 -38.69
CA THR A 4 71.84 -22.26 -38.11
C THR A 4 70.78 -22.46 -37.02
N SER A 5 70.50 -21.37 -36.28
CA SER A 5 69.22 -21.03 -35.59
C SER A 5 68.92 -21.77 -34.26
N SER A 6 68.19 -21.21 -33.28
CA SER A 6 67.37 -20.01 -33.19
C SER A 6 67.31 -19.52 -31.72
N LYS A 7 67.17 -18.21 -31.51
CA LYS A 7 67.07 -17.57 -30.19
C LYS A 7 65.58 -17.40 -29.86
N HIS A 8 65.10 -18.03 -28.79
CA HIS A 8 63.69 -17.98 -28.37
C HIS A 8 63.44 -16.72 -27.52
N THR A 9 62.69 -15.75 -28.05
CA THR A 9 62.29 -14.54 -27.30
C THR A 9 60.95 -14.74 -26.59
N LYS A 10 60.96 -14.67 -25.25
CA LYS A 10 59.81 -14.78 -24.36
C LYS A 10 58.99 -13.47 -24.40
N ARG A 11 57.80 -13.50 -24.99
CA ARG A 11 56.85 -12.36 -25.02
C ARG A 11 56.24 -12.16 -23.63
N GLN A 12 56.53 -11.03 -22.99
CA GLN A 12 55.85 -10.59 -21.77
C GLN A 12 54.50 -9.97 -22.14
N SER A 13 53.40 -10.57 -21.68
CA SER A 13 52.05 -10.02 -21.83
C SER A 13 51.84 -8.87 -20.85
N LYS A 14 51.48 -7.68 -21.37
CA LYS A 14 51.19 -6.49 -20.57
C LYS A 14 50.04 -6.77 -19.58
N PRO A 15 50.09 -6.24 -18.34
CA PRO A 15 49.02 -6.42 -17.37
C PRO A 15 47.76 -5.75 -17.90
N LYS A 16 46.66 -6.51 -17.99
CA LYS A 16 45.34 -5.96 -18.32
C LYS A 16 44.99 -4.93 -17.24
N ASP A 17 44.61 -3.74 -17.68
CA ASP A 17 44.38 -2.58 -16.83
C ASP A 17 43.39 -2.92 -15.70
N VAL A 18 43.91 -2.99 -14.48
CA VAL A 18 43.17 -3.33 -13.26
C VAL A 18 41.98 -2.38 -13.09
N LEU A 19 42.12 -1.14 -13.57
CA LEU A 19 41.07 -0.13 -13.58
C LEU A 19 39.86 -0.54 -14.44
N GLU A 20 40.10 -1.22 -15.57
CA GLU A 20 39.06 -1.71 -16.45
C GLU A 20 38.32 -2.91 -15.83
N GLN A 21 39.04 -3.75 -15.08
CA GLN A 21 38.46 -4.85 -14.31
C GLN A 21 37.57 -4.32 -13.18
N LEU A 22 38.01 -3.32 -12.42
CA LEU A 22 37.18 -2.66 -11.40
C LEU A 22 35.94 -2.00 -12.01
N ARG A 23 36.06 -1.33 -13.16
CA ARG A 23 34.89 -0.75 -13.87
C ARG A 23 33.90 -1.82 -14.31
N LYS A 24 34.36 -2.97 -14.79
CA LYS A 24 33.48 -4.10 -15.18
C LYS A 24 32.80 -4.71 -13.96
N LEU A 25 33.51 -4.87 -12.84
CA LEU A 25 32.94 -5.35 -11.57
C LEU A 25 31.88 -4.40 -11.02
N ALA A 26 32.14 -3.09 -11.03
CA ALA A 26 31.18 -2.07 -10.59
C ALA A 26 29.92 -2.04 -11.46
N LYS A 27 30.06 -2.14 -12.79
CA LYS A 27 28.91 -2.23 -13.71
C LYS A 27 28.09 -3.50 -13.49
N LYS A 28 28.73 -4.63 -13.18
CA LYS A 28 28.06 -5.91 -12.88
C LYS A 28 27.25 -5.83 -11.59
N HIS A 29 27.81 -5.23 -10.53
CA HIS A 29 27.09 -5.02 -9.26
C HIS A 29 25.92 -4.02 -9.37
N LYS A 30 26.01 -3.02 -10.26
CA LYS A 30 24.89 -2.09 -10.51
C LYS A 30 23.73 -2.79 -11.23
N LYS A 31 24.02 -3.57 -12.28
CA LYS A 31 23.03 -4.37 -13.03
C LYS A 31 22.29 -5.40 -12.17
N SER A 32 22.93 -5.99 -11.15
CA SER A 32 22.27 -6.95 -10.25
C SER A 32 21.41 -6.29 -9.16
N LYS A 33 21.62 -5.00 -8.88
CA LYS A 33 20.85 -4.25 -7.87
C LYS A 33 19.47 -3.82 -8.42
N ASP A 34 19.38 -3.62 -9.73
CA ASP A 34 18.13 -3.25 -10.40
C ASP A 34 17.16 -4.44 -10.53
N THR A 35 17.64 -5.69 -10.46
CA THR A 35 16.81 -6.92 -10.43
C THR A 35 16.36 -7.34 -9.04
N SER A 36 16.68 -6.57 -8.00
CA SER A 36 16.26 -6.83 -6.60
C SER A 36 15.27 -5.79 -6.05
N SER A 37 14.52 -5.11 -6.94
CA SER A 37 13.47 -4.16 -6.54
C SER A 37 12.34 -4.81 -5.73
N GLU A 38 12.23 -6.13 -5.71
CA GLU A 38 11.26 -6.87 -4.89
C GLU A 38 11.64 -6.97 -3.41
N LYS A 39 12.90 -6.70 -3.02
CA LYS A 39 13.38 -6.82 -1.63
C LYS A 39 13.56 -5.49 -0.89
N ALA A 40 13.09 -4.37 -1.47
CA ALA A 40 13.04 -3.07 -0.78
C ALA A 40 11.71 -2.82 -0.05
N ALA A 41 10.76 -3.75 -0.10
CA ALA A 41 9.44 -3.61 0.53
C ALA A 41 9.42 -3.92 2.04
N SER A 42 10.49 -4.50 2.62
CA SER A 42 10.44 -5.03 4.00
C SER A 42 11.12 -4.17 5.07
N CYS A 43 11.67 -2.99 4.75
CA CYS A 43 12.46 -2.18 5.70
C CYS A 43 11.89 -0.77 5.96
N ASN A 44 10.57 -0.57 5.79
CA ASN A 44 9.89 0.69 6.12
C ASN A 44 9.15 0.64 7.47
N ALA A 45 9.40 -0.38 8.30
CA ALA A 45 8.59 -0.68 9.49
C ALA A 45 8.59 0.42 10.58
N MET A 46 9.54 1.36 10.56
CA MET A 46 9.65 2.45 11.54
C MET A 46 9.67 3.85 10.91
N THR A 47 9.46 3.97 9.60
CA THR A 47 9.41 5.28 8.95
C THR A 47 8.05 5.93 9.25
N PRO A 48 8.00 7.15 9.80
CA PRO A 48 6.74 7.87 9.92
C PRO A 48 6.17 8.08 8.53
N MET A 49 4.85 7.88 8.39
CA MET A 49 4.24 7.98 7.06
C MET A 49 4.29 9.40 6.52
N THR A 50 4.37 9.53 5.20
CA THR A 50 4.33 10.84 4.54
C THR A 50 2.91 11.41 4.59
N LYS A 51 2.80 12.75 4.51
CA LYS A 51 1.50 13.44 4.51
C LYS A 51 0.56 12.89 3.42
N ASP A 52 1.09 12.69 2.21
CA ASP A 52 0.30 12.22 1.07
C ASP A 52 -0.20 10.79 1.26
N GLU A 53 0.60 9.93 1.89
CA GLU A 53 0.15 8.58 2.25
C GLU A 53 -0.94 8.64 3.33
N TYR A 54 -0.83 9.57 4.28
CA TYR A 54 -1.80 9.72 5.37
C TYR A 54 -3.14 10.16 4.82
N GLU A 55 -3.13 11.15 3.93
CA GLU A 55 -4.32 11.63 3.25
C GLU A 55 -4.94 10.53 2.38
N ARG A 56 -4.12 9.74 1.67
CA ARG A 56 -4.59 8.56 0.92
C ARG A 56 -5.32 7.58 1.84
N LYS A 57 -4.71 7.17 2.96
CA LYS A 57 -5.37 6.26 3.92
C LYS A 57 -6.63 6.89 4.52
N ARG A 58 -6.59 8.17 4.89
CA ARG A 58 -7.72 8.90 5.49
C ARG A 58 -8.91 9.09 4.53
N SER A 59 -8.63 9.16 3.23
CA SER A 59 -9.66 9.31 2.19
C SER A 59 -10.46 8.03 1.94
N THR A 60 -9.93 6.86 2.29
CA THR A 60 -10.62 5.58 2.14
C THR A 60 -11.78 5.48 3.13
N ILE A 61 -13.00 5.36 2.59
CA ILE A 61 -14.24 5.25 3.36
C ILE A 61 -14.94 3.94 3.00
N THR A 62 -15.25 3.13 4.01
CA THR A 62 -15.93 1.85 3.87
C THR A 62 -17.27 1.90 4.62
N THR A 63 -18.26 1.15 4.13
CA THR A 63 -19.53 0.95 4.85
C THR A 63 -19.55 -0.46 5.41
N GLU A 64 -19.57 -0.60 6.73
CA GLU A 64 -19.52 -1.87 7.45
C GLU A 64 -20.76 -2.05 8.31
N TYR A 65 -21.20 -3.31 8.43
CA TYR A 65 -22.28 -3.68 9.34
C TYR A 65 -21.76 -3.80 10.78
N ASP A 66 -22.44 -3.18 11.73
CA ASP A 66 -22.17 -3.38 13.16
C ASP A 66 -23.12 -4.41 13.76
N ALA A 67 -22.56 -5.55 14.20
CA ALA A 67 -23.32 -6.64 14.80
C ALA A 67 -23.99 -6.26 16.14
N GLN A 68 -23.44 -5.30 16.89
CA GLN A 68 -23.98 -4.94 18.20
C GLN A 68 -25.25 -4.08 18.10
N THR A 69 -25.30 -3.16 17.13
CA THR A 69 -26.45 -2.24 16.96
C THR A 69 -27.32 -2.53 15.75
N GLY A 70 -26.89 -3.42 14.85
CA GLY A 70 -27.59 -3.76 13.62
C GLY A 70 -27.59 -2.65 12.56
N ARG A 71 -26.77 -1.60 12.73
CA ARG A 71 -26.71 -0.46 11.82
C ARG A 71 -25.56 -0.60 10.82
N MET A 72 -25.78 -0.13 9.60
CA MET A 72 -24.69 0.13 8.66
C MET A 72 -23.96 1.42 9.05
N ARG A 73 -22.67 1.31 9.36
CA ARG A 73 -21.81 2.45 9.70
C ARG A 73 -20.83 2.75 8.58
N ARG A 74 -20.68 4.03 8.29
CA ARG A 74 -19.61 4.51 7.41
C ARG A 74 -18.37 4.79 8.28
N LYS A 75 -17.21 4.23 7.94
CA LYS A 75 -15.97 4.39 8.70
C LYS A 75 -14.83 4.84 7.77
N ARG A 76 -13.94 5.69 8.28
CA ARG A 76 -12.64 5.95 7.64
C ARG A 76 -11.66 4.85 8.00
N ALA A 77 -10.61 4.66 7.18
CA ALA A 77 -9.53 3.74 7.50
C ALA A 77 -8.76 4.10 8.79
N THR A 78 -8.84 5.36 9.26
CA THR A 78 -8.27 5.83 10.53
C THR A 78 -9.11 5.45 11.76
N GLY A 79 -10.29 4.85 11.57
CA GLY A 79 -11.20 4.42 12.64
C GLY A 79 -12.31 5.42 13.00
N GLU A 80 -12.31 6.61 12.40
CA GLU A 80 -13.40 7.59 12.58
C GLU A 80 -14.72 7.05 12.00
N ILE A 81 -15.80 7.13 12.79
CA ILE A 81 -17.16 6.84 12.33
C ILE A 81 -17.72 8.10 11.68
N LEU A 82 -18.23 7.96 10.46
CA LEU A 82 -18.83 9.03 9.69
C LEU A 82 -20.35 8.89 9.63
N GLU A 83 -21.01 10.04 9.68
CA GLU A 83 -22.42 10.14 9.37
C GLU A 83 -22.61 10.33 7.86
N THR A 84 -23.69 9.77 7.35
CA THR A 84 -24.08 9.96 5.95
C THR A 84 -25.03 11.15 5.88
N ILE A 85 -24.70 12.14 5.06
CA ILE A 85 -25.66 13.19 4.71
C ILE A 85 -26.77 12.56 3.89
N VAL A 86 -27.99 12.73 4.36
CA VAL A 86 -29.20 12.14 3.79
C VAL A 86 -29.86 13.16 2.85
N THR A 87 -30.44 12.71 1.74
CA THR A 87 -31.19 13.61 0.86
C THR A 87 -32.48 14.08 1.53
N LYS A 88 -33.06 15.19 1.06
CA LYS A 88 -34.33 15.71 1.60
C LYS A 88 -35.45 14.66 1.57
N GLU A 89 -35.55 13.89 0.49
CA GLU A 89 -36.55 12.84 0.33
C GLU A 89 -36.33 11.67 1.30
N GLN A 90 -35.09 11.23 1.47
CA GLN A 90 -34.75 10.18 2.42
C GLN A 90 -35.04 10.63 3.86
N HIS A 91 -34.75 11.89 4.19
CA HIS A 91 -35.07 12.46 5.50
C HIS A 91 -36.58 12.46 5.77
N LEU A 92 -37.39 12.83 4.76
CA LEU A 92 -38.85 12.78 4.86
C LEU A 92 -39.35 11.36 5.10
N LYS A 93 -38.82 10.36 4.36
CA LYS A 93 -39.18 8.95 4.53
C LYS A 93 -38.83 8.43 5.93
N ILE A 94 -37.64 8.77 6.44
CA ILE A 94 -37.23 8.40 7.80
C ILE A 94 -38.23 8.96 8.83
N ASN A 95 -38.57 10.24 8.73
CA ASN A 95 -39.52 10.86 9.64
C ASN A 95 -40.90 10.20 9.58
N GLN A 96 -41.41 9.92 8.38
CA GLN A 96 -42.69 9.24 8.20
C GLN A 96 -42.69 7.85 8.86
N MET A 97 -41.64 7.06 8.63
CA MET A 97 -41.50 5.73 9.24
C MET A 97 -41.39 5.81 10.77
N SER A 98 -40.62 6.77 11.28
CA SER A 98 -40.49 6.99 12.72
C SER A 98 -41.82 7.34 13.37
N THR A 99 -42.58 8.27 12.80
CA THR A 99 -43.90 8.65 13.31
C THR A 99 -44.89 7.48 13.28
N TRP A 100 -44.89 6.70 12.20
CA TRP A 100 -45.76 5.54 12.10
C TRP A 100 -45.42 4.46 13.13
N MET A 101 -44.13 4.14 13.29
CA MET A 101 -43.68 3.14 14.26
C MET A 101 -43.92 3.59 15.72
N ASP A 102 -43.80 4.88 16.00
CA ASP A 102 -44.13 5.46 17.30
C ASP A 102 -45.62 5.31 17.62
N GLY A 103 -46.50 5.65 16.67
CA GLY A 103 -47.94 5.43 16.80
C GLY A 103 -48.33 3.98 17.08
N LEU A 104 -47.73 3.04 16.34
CA LEU A 104 -47.92 1.60 16.59
C LEU A 104 -47.41 1.14 17.95
N SER A 105 -46.31 1.73 18.42
CA SER A 105 -45.73 1.39 19.73
C SER A 105 -46.60 1.93 20.87
N TYR A 106 -47.11 3.15 20.74
CA TYR A 106 -48.06 3.75 21.66
C TYR A 106 -49.36 2.94 21.76
N GLN A 107 -49.99 2.60 20.62
CA GLN A 107 -51.22 1.80 20.62
C GLN A 107 -51.03 0.45 21.34
N ARG A 108 -49.90 -0.24 21.11
CA ARG A 108 -49.57 -1.49 21.79
C ARG A 108 -49.39 -1.32 23.30
N GLN A 109 -48.85 -0.19 23.75
CA GLN A 109 -48.70 0.10 25.17
C GLN A 109 -50.05 0.41 25.84
N VAL A 110 -50.94 1.13 25.15
CA VAL A 110 -52.29 1.46 25.67
C VAL A 110 -53.17 0.21 25.79
N ILE A 111 -53.16 -0.68 24.78
CA ILE A 111 -53.99 -1.90 24.78
C ILE A 111 -53.56 -2.92 25.86
N LYS A 112 -52.28 -2.91 26.26
CA LYS A 112 -51.76 -3.79 27.32
C LYS A 112 -52.09 -3.31 28.74
N LYS A 113 -52.70 -2.14 28.89
CA LYS A 113 -53.04 -1.52 30.16
C LYS A 113 -54.51 -1.78 30.48
#